data_AF-A0A4D4MVA0-F1
#
_entry.id   AF-A0A4D4MVA0-F1
#
_cell.length_a   1.000
_cell.length_b   1.000
_cell.length_c   1.000
_cell.angle_alpha   90.00
_cell.angle_beta   90.00
_cell.angle_gamma   90.00
#
_symmetry.space_group_name_H-M   'P 1'
#
loop_
_entity.id
_entity.type
_entity.pdbx_description
1 polymer ?
#
loop_
_entity_poly.entity_id
_entity_poly.type
_entity_poly.pdbx_seq_one_letter_code
_entity_poly.pdbx_strand_id
1 'polypeptide(L)'
;MAESLETVAAKMGLQQFGKEGEPFDPTIHEALMHSYAPDVTETTCVAILQPGYRIGERTIRPARVAVAEPQPGAQTVKADEAEAADDKESGGPEEG
;
A
#
# COMPACT_ATOMS: atom_id res chain seq x y z
N MET A 1 -22.70 25.37 5.04
CA MET A 1 -22.92 25.45 3.56
C MET A 1 -22.16 24.36 2.79
N ALA A 2 -21.22 23.63 3.41
CA ALA A 2 -20.60 22.44 2.79
C ALA A 2 -21.56 21.22 2.77
N GLU A 3 -22.30 21.01 3.86
CA GLU A 3 -23.18 19.84 4.05
C GLU A 3 -24.28 19.71 2.98
N SER A 4 -24.78 20.83 2.45
CA SER A 4 -25.79 20.83 1.39
C SER A 4 -25.23 20.36 0.04
N LEU A 5 -23.96 20.65 -0.24
CA LEU A 5 -23.30 20.21 -1.48
C LEU A 5 -23.00 18.71 -1.41
N GLU A 6 -22.49 18.25 -0.28
CA GLU A 6 -22.19 16.83 -0.03
C GLU A 6 -23.46 15.98 -0.12
N THR A 7 -24.57 16.46 0.45
CA THR A 7 -25.87 15.78 0.38
C THR A 7 -26.43 15.72 -1.05
N VAL A 8 -26.30 16.79 -1.84
CA VAL A 8 -26.73 16.81 -3.25
C VAL A 8 -25.83 15.91 -4.10
N ALA A 9 -24.52 15.92 -3.86
CA ALA A 9 -23.59 15.04 -4.56
C ALA A 9 -23.81 13.56 -4.20
N ALA A 10 -24.08 13.25 -2.93
CA ALA A 10 -24.45 11.90 -2.50
C ALA A 10 -25.77 11.44 -3.14
N LYS A 11 -26.76 12.34 -3.27
CA LYS A 11 -28.00 12.09 -4.02
C LYS A 11 -27.77 11.83 -5.52
N MET A 12 -26.70 12.38 -6.09
CA MET A 12 -26.26 12.13 -7.46
C MET A 12 -25.40 10.85 -7.59
N GLY A 13 -25.17 10.13 -6.48
CA GLY A 13 -24.39 8.88 -6.46
C GLY A 13 -22.90 9.05 -6.16
N LEU A 14 -22.46 10.24 -5.71
CA LEU A 14 -21.09 10.47 -5.25
C LEU A 14 -20.85 9.71 -3.94
N GLN A 15 -19.88 8.81 -3.94
CA GLN A 15 -19.39 8.12 -2.76
C GLN A 15 -17.93 8.47 -2.52
N GLN A 16 -17.64 8.86 -1.28
CA GLN A 16 -16.27 9.01 -0.80
C GLN A 16 -15.70 7.65 -0.38
N PHE A 17 -14.42 7.42 -0.66
CA PHE A 17 -13.70 6.20 -0.29
C PHE A 17 -12.24 6.53 0.09
N GLY A 18 -11.53 5.55 0.64
CA GLY A 18 -10.17 5.71 1.19
C GLY A 18 -10.26 5.96 2.69
N LYS A 19 -10.15 4.88 3.46
CA LYS A 19 -10.19 4.89 4.93
C LYS A 19 -8.87 4.34 5.47
N GLU A 20 -8.47 4.85 6.63
CA GLU A 20 -7.30 4.36 7.34
C GLU A 20 -7.53 2.89 7.76
N GLY A 21 -6.54 2.04 7.52
CA GLY A 21 -6.57 0.61 7.78
C GLY A 21 -7.13 -0.26 6.65
N GLU A 22 -7.58 0.32 5.53
CA GLU A 22 -8.03 -0.47 4.37
C GLU A 22 -6.85 -0.96 3.51
N PRO A 23 -6.97 -2.14 2.87
CA PRO A 23 -5.97 -2.63 1.93
C PRO A 23 -5.77 -1.66 0.76
N PHE A 24 -4.54 -1.53 0.31
CA PHE A 24 -4.21 -0.63 -0.79
C PHE A 24 -4.62 -1.22 -2.16
N ASP A 25 -5.69 -0.68 -2.74
CA ASP A 25 -6.05 -0.93 -4.14
C ASP A 25 -5.49 0.11 -5.12
N PRO A 26 -4.60 -0.23 -6.07
CA PRO A 26 -4.05 0.71 -7.05
C PRO A 26 -5.08 1.21 -8.08
N THR A 27 -6.24 0.56 -8.19
CA THR A 27 -7.33 0.97 -9.10
C THR A 27 -8.09 2.20 -8.59
N ILE A 28 -8.08 2.42 -7.28
CA ILE A 28 -8.82 3.49 -6.61
C ILE A 28 -7.93 4.34 -5.70
N HIS A 29 -6.74 3.88 -5.31
CA HIS A 29 -5.83 4.59 -4.43
C HIS A 29 -4.55 5.03 -5.16
N GLU A 30 -4.11 6.25 -4.86
CA GLU A 30 -2.86 6.87 -5.29
C GLU A 30 -1.93 6.96 -4.08
N ALA A 31 -0.93 6.06 -4.01
CA ALA A 31 0.05 6.05 -2.93
C ALA A 31 1.08 7.17 -3.15
N LEU A 32 1.03 8.21 -2.31
CA LEU A 32 1.99 9.32 -2.35
C LEU A 32 3.21 9.09 -1.46
N MET A 33 3.05 8.27 -0.43
CA MET A 33 4.10 7.92 0.50
C MET A 33 4.03 6.42 0.77
N HIS A 34 5.19 5.78 0.75
CA HIS A 34 5.38 4.41 1.22
C HIS A 34 6.25 4.47 2.48
N SER A 35 5.82 3.74 3.50
CA SER A 35 6.58 3.57 4.74
C SER A 35 6.59 2.10 5.15
N TYR A 36 7.38 1.77 6.16
CA TYR A 36 7.39 0.43 6.73
C TYR A 36 6.72 0.45 8.10
N ALA A 37 5.81 -0.48 8.35
CA ALA A 37 5.18 -0.67 9.65
C ALA A 37 5.26 -2.14 10.07
N PRO A 38 5.69 -2.46 11.30
CA PRO A 38 5.71 -3.85 11.80
C PRO A 38 4.32 -4.40 12.12
N ASP A 39 3.30 -3.52 12.15
CA ASP A 39 1.93 -3.85 12.53
C ASP A 39 1.07 -4.33 11.35
N VAL A 40 1.55 -4.13 10.11
CA VAL A 40 0.80 -4.48 8.89
C VAL A 40 1.38 -5.75 8.26
N THR A 41 0.50 -6.67 7.89
CA THR A 41 0.89 -7.93 7.21
C THR A 41 1.01 -7.76 5.71
N GLU A 42 0.38 -6.73 5.15
CA GLU A 42 0.23 -6.47 3.71
C GLU A 42 0.22 -4.94 3.47
N THR A 43 0.39 -4.50 2.22
CA THR A 43 0.37 -3.07 1.85
C THR A 43 -0.98 -2.44 2.22
N THR A 44 -0.97 -1.63 3.28
CA THR A 44 -2.18 -1.11 3.92
C THR A 44 -2.15 0.40 3.95
N CYS A 45 -3.29 1.06 3.73
CA CYS A 45 -3.43 2.50 3.84
C CYS A 45 -3.33 2.92 5.31
N VAL A 46 -2.19 3.46 5.74
CA VAL A 46 -1.97 3.88 7.14
C VAL A 46 -2.39 5.32 7.41
N ALA A 47 -2.46 6.16 6.38
CA ALA A 47 -2.97 7.51 6.50
C ALA A 47 -3.66 7.96 5.22
N ILE A 48 -4.78 8.67 5.36
CA ILE A 48 -5.52 9.25 4.23
C ILE A 48 -5.18 10.74 4.15
N LEU A 49 -4.35 11.10 3.18
CA LEU A 49 -3.99 12.49 2.90
C LEU A 49 -5.15 13.23 2.26
N GLN A 50 -5.90 12.53 1.41
CA GLN A 50 -7.09 13.09 0.78
C GLN A 50 -8.07 11.97 0.38
N PRO A 51 -9.36 12.09 0.75
CA PRO A 51 -10.36 11.10 0.34
C PRO A 51 -10.51 11.06 -1.18
N GLY A 52 -10.79 9.86 -1.68
CA GLY A 52 -11.15 9.59 -3.06
C GLY A 52 -12.67 9.71 -3.26
N TYR A 53 -13.08 9.90 -4.51
CA TYR A 53 -14.49 10.07 -4.86
C TYR A 53 -14.83 9.28 -6.13
N ARG A 54 -15.92 8.52 -6.07
CA ARG A 54 -16.50 7.78 -7.20
C ARG A 54 -17.96 8.15 -7.38
N ILE A 55 -18.47 8.07 -8.60
CA ILE A 55 -19.90 8.21 -8.90
C ILE A 55 -20.36 6.95 -9.64
N GLY A 56 -21.21 6.16 -9.00
CA GLY A 56 -21.59 4.83 -9.53
C GLY A 56 -20.36 3.94 -9.71
N GLU A 57 -20.08 3.55 -10.95
CA GLU A 57 -18.94 2.69 -11.33
C GLU A 57 -17.71 3.48 -11.80
N ARG A 58 -17.82 4.83 -11.89
CA ARG A 58 -16.74 5.68 -12.42
C ARG A 58 -16.00 6.37 -11.29
N THR A 59 -14.70 6.07 -11.16
CA THR A 59 -13.80 6.80 -10.27
C THR A 59 -13.56 8.21 -10.83
N ILE A 60 -14.00 9.23 -10.08
CA ILE A 60 -13.79 10.63 -10.46
C ILE A 60 -12.40 11.07 -10.02
N ARG A 61 -11.98 10.62 -8.84
CA ARG A 61 -10.66 10.92 -8.29
C ARG A 61 -10.18 9.80 -7.36
N PRO A 62 -8.96 9.29 -7.55
CA PRO A 62 -8.39 8.32 -6.62
C PRO A 62 -8.12 8.96 -5.25
N ALA A 63 -8.19 8.15 -4.18
CA ALA A 63 -7.85 8.62 -2.85
C ALA A 63 -6.32 8.73 -2.73
N ARG A 64 -5.84 9.83 -2.18
CA ARG A 64 -4.40 10.00 -1.93
C ARG A 64 -4.08 9.47 -0.55
N VAL A 65 -3.25 8.45 -0.51
CA VAL A 65 -2.98 7.69 0.70
C VAL A 65 -1.49 7.56 0.93
N ALA A 66 -1.10 7.45 2.19
CA ALA A 66 0.18 6.89 2.58
C ALA A 66 -0.04 5.42 2.90
N VAL A 67 0.74 4.56 2.27
CA VAL A 67 0.69 3.12 2.53
C VAL A 67 1.88 2.71 3.38
N ALA A 68 1.67 1.67 4.18
CA ALA A 68 2.76 0.99 4.84
C ALA A 68 2.82 -0.47 4.39
N GLU A 69 4.03 -0.95 4.24
CA GLU A 69 4.35 -2.33 3.92
C GLU A 69 4.97 -3.00 5.16
N PRO A 70 4.84 -4.33 5.30
CA PRO A 70 5.65 -5.05 6.27
C PRO A 70 7.13 -4.78 5.98
N GLN A 71 7.89 -4.41 7.01
CA GLN A 71 9.31 -4.12 6.85
C GLN A 71 10.04 -5.36 6.30
N PRO A 72 10.78 -5.28 5.18
CA PRO A 72 11.58 -6.40 4.69
C PRO A 72 12.66 -6.68 5.73
N GLY A 73 12.51 -7.82 6.42
CA GLY A 73 13.22 -8.13 7.68
C GLY A 73 12.29 -8.55 8.83
N ALA A 74 10.98 -8.30 8.72
CA ALA A 74 9.95 -8.82 9.63
C ALA A 74 9.19 -10.04 9.06
N GLN A 75 9.44 -10.42 7.79
CA GLN A 75 8.97 -11.69 7.22
C GLN A 75 10.06 -12.40 6.41
N THR A 76 11.23 -12.63 7.01
CA THR A 76 12.00 -13.88 6.82
C THR A 76 11.51 -14.97 7.78
N VAL A 77 10.19 -15.03 7.99
CA VAL A 77 9.46 -16.28 7.88
C VAL A 77 8.32 -16.10 6.86
N LYS A 78 8.64 -15.82 5.60
CA LYS A 78 8.26 -16.66 4.43
C LYS A 78 8.27 -15.85 3.12
N ALA A 79 9.18 -16.25 2.23
CA ALA A 79 9.31 -15.91 0.80
C ALA A 79 9.79 -14.47 0.52
N ASP A 80 10.88 -14.22 -0.19
CA ASP A 80 11.65 -15.08 -1.09
C ASP A 80 13.08 -14.53 -1.18
N GLU A 81 14.03 -15.44 -1.00
CA GLU A 81 15.44 -15.30 -1.29
C GLU A 81 15.63 -15.78 -2.73
N ALA A 82 15.67 -14.84 -3.67
CA ALA A 82 16.19 -14.99 -5.02
C ALA A 82 16.41 -13.55 -5.54
N GLU A 83 17.57 -13.09 -5.99
CA GLU A 83 18.65 -13.78 -6.67
C GLU A 83 19.83 -12.80 -6.74
N ALA A 84 21.01 -13.24 -6.28
CA ALA A 84 22.31 -12.83 -6.85
C ALA A 84 23.37 -13.81 -6.34
N ALA A 85 23.47 -14.96 -7.02
CA ALA A 85 24.70 -15.72 -7.13
C ALA A 85 25.82 -14.79 -7.67
N ASP A 86 27.11 -14.96 -7.39
CA ASP A 86 27.86 -16.17 -7.66
C ASP A 86 29.32 -15.98 -7.17
N ASP A 87 30.01 -17.11 -7.01
CA ASP A 87 31.46 -17.28 -7.11
C ASP A 87 32.35 -16.99 -5.87
N LYS A 88 32.68 -18.07 -5.14
CA LYS A 88 34.00 -18.70 -5.30
C LYS A 88 34.13 -20.06 -4.62
N GLU A 89 34.05 -21.05 -5.50
CA GLU A 89 34.90 -22.23 -5.63
C GLU A 89 36.12 -22.40 -4.69
N SER A 90 36.25 -23.65 -4.21
CA SER A 90 37.46 -24.37 -3.77
C SER A 90 38.15 -23.89 -2.50
N GLY A 91 38.21 -24.68 -1.41
CA GLY A 91 38.82 -26.01 -1.36
C GLY A 91 40.12 -25.90 -0.56
N GLY A 92 40.17 -26.48 0.65
CA GLY A 92 41.40 -26.58 1.44
C GLY A 92 42.51 -27.36 0.69
N PRO A 93 43.76 -27.35 1.19
CA PRO A 93 44.08 -28.23 2.33
C PRO A 93 45.11 -27.69 3.35
N GLU A 94 44.96 -28.15 4.60
CA GLU A 94 45.93 -28.84 5.47
C GLU A 94 47.47 -28.83 5.18
N GLU A 95 48.21 -28.81 6.30
CA GLU A 95 49.60 -29.26 6.58
C GLU A 95 50.82 -28.33 6.35
N GLY A 96 51.67 -28.27 7.39
CA GLY A 96 53.08 -27.83 7.30
C GLY A 96 53.61 -27.07 8.51
#